data_AF-A0A3C0Q9N5-F1
#
_entry.id   AF-A0A3C0Q9N5-F1
#
_cell.length_a   1.000
_cell.length_b   1.000
_cell.length_c   1.000
_cell.angle_alpha   90.00
_cell.angle_beta   90.00
_cell.angle_gamma   90.00
#
_symmetry.space_group_name_H-M   'P 1'
#
loop_
_entity.id
_entity.type
_entity.pdbx_description
1 polymer ?
#
loop_
_entity_poly.entity_id
_entity_poly.type
_entity_poly.pdbx_seq_one_letter_code
_entity_poly.pdbx_strand_id
1 'polypeptide(L)'
;TPDEAMYRELSEEVGLQREHVEVIGATRGWLRYRLPRQYIRRASRPVCIGQKQVWFLLRMLCPDKTVSLDQCDQPEFDRWCWVDYWHP
;
A
#
# COMPACT_ATOMS: atom_id res chain seq x y z
N THR A 1 8.88 8.78 7.98
CA THR A 1 9.27 9.03 6.57
C THR A 1 8.38 8.21 5.64
N PRO A 2 8.39 8.42 4.31
CA PRO A 2 7.69 7.52 3.39
C PRO A 2 8.10 6.05 3.56
N ASP A 3 9.37 5.77 3.82
CA ASP A 3 9.89 4.42 4.08
C ASP A 3 9.32 3.80 5.37
N GLU A 4 9.31 4.53 6.48
CA GLU A 4 8.70 4.06 7.74
C GLU A 4 7.21 3.79 7.58
N ALA A 5 6.50 4.66 6.85
CA ALA A 5 5.10 4.45 6.55
C ALA A 5 4.91 3.19 5.70
N MET A 6 5.71 3.01 4.64
CA MET A 6 5.64 1.83 3.79
C MET A 6 5.82 0.53 4.58
N TYR A 7 6.82 0.43 5.45
CA TYR A 7 7.02 -0.78 6.26
C TYR A 7 5.91 -1.00 7.30
N ARG A 8 5.34 0.06 7.87
CA ARG A 8 4.19 -0.06 8.78
C ARG A 8 2.96 -0.61 8.06
N GLU A 9 2.58 -0.01 6.92
CA GLU A 9 1.44 -0.47 6.12
C GLU A 9 1.67 -1.89 5.59
N LEU A 10 2.89 -2.22 5.18
CA LEU A 10 3.27 -3.57 4.74
C LEU A 10 3.05 -4.62 5.85
N SER A 11 3.37 -4.27 7.09
CA SER A 11 3.12 -5.14 8.24
C SER A 11 1.64 -5.20 8.59
N GLU A 12 0.92 -4.07 8.61
CA GLU A 12 -0.48 -4.00 9.03
C GLU A 12 -1.41 -4.71 8.04
N GLU A 13 -1.19 -4.54 6.72
CA GLU A 13 -2.12 -5.01 5.68
C GLU A 13 -1.68 -6.31 4.98
N VAL A 14 -0.37 -6.61 4.98
CA VAL A 14 0.20 -7.77 4.26
C VAL A 14 0.96 -8.73 5.18
N GLY A 15 1.22 -8.30 6.43
CA GLY A 15 1.90 -9.10 7.44
C GLY A 15 3.40 -9.28 7.23
N LEU A 16 3.98 -8.64 6.21
CA LEU A 16 5.40 -8.79 5.88
C LEU A 16 6.25 -7.79 6.68
N GLN A 17 7.36 -8.30 7.19
CA GLN A 17 8.35 -7.51 7.91
C GLN A 17 9.47 -7.06 6.96
N ARG A 18 10.34 -6.16 7.43
CA ARG A 18 11.42 -5.56 6.63
C ARG A 18 12.38 -6.60 6.05
N GLU A 19 12.64 -7.68 6.78
CA GLU A 19 13.49 -8.80 6.39
C GLU A 19 12.87 -9.69 5.30
N HIS A 20 11.56 -9.61 5.09
CA HIS A 20 10.85 -10.41 4.09
C HIS A 20 10.91 -9.79 2.69
N VAL A 21 11.40 -8.55 2.56
CA VAL A 21 11.39 -7.79 1.31
C VAL A 21 12.68 -7.02 1.08
N GLU A 22 12.96 -6.72 -0.19
CA GLU A 22 14.02 -5.83 -0.61
C GLU A 22 13.42 -4.67 -1.43
N VAL A 23 13.73 -3.42 -1.06
CA VAL A 23 13.33 -2.26 -1.85
C VAL A 23 14.24 -2.17 -3.09
N ILE A 24 13.66 -2.32 -4.27
CA ILE A 24 14.39 -2.26 -5.55
C ILE A 24 14.12 -0.97 -6.33
N GLY A 25 13.15 -0.16 -5.90
CA GLY A 25 12.89 1.14 -6.48
C GLY A 25 11.85 1.95 -5.71
N ALA A 26 11.84 3.25 -5.94
CA ALA A 26 10.80 4.14 -5.44
C ALA A 26 10.55 5.28 -6.44
N THR A 27 9.34 5.83 -6.44
CA THR A 27 9.02 6.99 -7.29
C THR A 27 9.79 8.23 -6.85
N ARG A 28 10.24 9.04 -7.82
CA ARG A 28 10.87 10.33 -7.53
C ARG A 28 9.81 11.35 -7.12
N GLY A 29 9.70 11.59 -5.82
CA GLY A 29 8.76 12.56 -5.26
C GLY A 29 7.31 12.06 -5.22
N TRP A 30 6.39 13.00 -5.00
CA TRP A 30 4.98 12.69 -4.74
C TRP A 30 4.15 12.65 -6.03
N LEU A 31 3.50 11.51 -6.26
CA LEU A 31 2.41 11.37 -7.22
C LEU A 31 1.09 11.81 -6.57
N ARG A 32 0.16 12.33 -7.36
CA ARG A 32 -1.11 12.86 -6.85
C ARG A 32 -2.27 12.41 -7.71
N TYR A 33 -3.36 12.04 -7.06
CA TYR A 33 -4.63 11.83 -7.73
C TYR A 33 -5.74 12.58 -6.98
N ARG A 34 -6.84 12.85 -7.69
CA ARG A 34 -8.05 13.42 -7.12
C ARG A 34 -9.13 12.35 -7.07
N LEU A 35 -9.89 12.33 -5.99
CA LEU A 35 -11.06 11.48 -5.87
C LEU A 35 -12.17 12.01 -6.81
N PRO A 36 -12.90 11.12 -7.52
CA PRO A 36 -14.14 11.49 -8.17
C PRO A 36 -15.12 12.14 -7.18
N ARG A 37 -15.94 13.08 -7.65
CA ARG A 37 -16.80 13.93 -6.79
C ARG A 37 -17.69 13.14 -5.82
N GLN A 38 -18.14 11.95 -6.20
CA GLN A 38 -19.00 11.07 -5.40
C GLN A 38 -18.28 10.40 -4.22
N TYR A 39 -16.95 10.24 -4.29
CA TYR A 39 -16.15 9.63 -3.22
C TYR A 39 -15.53 10.65 -2.27
N ILE A 40 -15.74 11.95 -2.51
CA ILE A 40 -15.28 13.01 -1.61
C ILE A 40 -16.15 13.01 -0.35
N ARG A 41 -15.57 12.63 0.78
CA ARG A 41 -16.23 12.65 2.09
C ARG A 41 -16.37 14.10 2.57
N ARG A 42 -17.51 14.73 2.29
CA ARG A 42 -17.78 16.15 2.64
C ARG A 42 -17.93 16.42 4.14
N ALA A 43 -18.07 15.37 4.94
CA ALA A 43 -18.15 15.48 6.39
C ALA A 43 -16.79 15.76 7.05
N SER A 44 -15.66 15.49 6.37
CA SER A 44 -14.34 15.79 6.91
C SER A 44 -14.00 17.28 6.77
N ARG A 45 -13.41 17.86 7.83
CA ARG A 45 -12.84 19.21 7.82
C ARG A 45 -11.37 19.11 8.25
N PRO A 46 -10.40 19.43 7.37
CA PRO A 46 -10.55 19.86 5.98
C PRO A 46 -11.05 18.75 5.06
N VAL A 47 -11.70 19.14 3.95
CA VAL A 47 -12.20 18.19 2.95
C VAL A 47 -11.02 17.53 2.24
N CYS A 48 -10.91 16.21 2.36
CA CYS A 48 -9.92 15.42 1.63
C CYS A 48 -10.41 15.18 0.18
N ILE A 49 -9.70 15.72 -0.80
CA ILE A 49 -10.06 15.67 -2.22
C ILE A 49 -9.26 14.63 -3.01
N GLY A 50 -8.37 13.88 -2.37
CA GLY A 50 -7.40 13.02 -3.04
C GLY A 50 -6.24 12.67 -2.13
N GLN A 51 -5.24 11.99 -2.69
CA GLN A 51 -4.04 11.63 -1.95
C GLN A 51 -2.78 12.04 -2.72
N LYS A 52 -1.71 12.18 -1.95
CA LYS A 52 -0.33 12.24 -2.43
C LYS A 52 0.35 10.95 -2.00
N GLN A 53 1.03 10.28 -2.91
CA GLN A 53 1.64 8.98 -2.66
C GLN A 53 3.08 8.94 -3.18
N VAL A 54 3.92 8.21 -2.46
CA VAL A 54 5.23 7.74 -2.92
C VAL A 54 5.11 6.23 -3.02
N TRP A 55 5.44 5.66 -4.18
CA TRP A 55 5.36 4.22 -4.40
C TRP A 55 6.72 3.58 -4.22
N PHE A 56 6.72 2.37 -3.67
CA PHE A 56 7.89 1.52 -3.51
C PHE A 56 7.67 0.24 -4.29
N LEU A 57 8.70 -0.17 -5.04
CA LEU A 57 8.75 -1.47 -5.67
C LEU A 57 9.56 -2.40 -4.78
N LEU A 58 8.90 -3.46 -4.31
CA LEU A 58 9.46 -4.43 -3.40
C LEU A 58 9.67 -5.76 -4.13
N ARG A 59 10.82 -6.38 -3.89
CA ARG A 59 11.09 -7.78 -4.21
C ARG A 59 10.82 -8.62 -2.98
N MET A 60 9.96 -9.62 -3.10
CA MET A 60 9.70 -10.57 -2.02
C MET A 60 10.90 -11.52 -1.88
N LEU A 61 11.38 -11.70 -0.65
CA LEU A 61 12.48 -12.60 -0.28
C LEU A 61 12.01 -13.82 0.51
N CYS A 62 10.78 -13.78 1.04
CA CYS A 62 10.14 -14.88 1.76
C CYS A 62 9.26 -15.74 0.83
N PRO A 63 8.84 -16.93 1.28
CA PRO A 63 7.79 -17.69 0.59
C PRO A 63 6.44 -16.99 0.62
N ASP A 64 5.62 -17.21 -0.41
CA ASP A 64 4.27 -16.63 -0.55
C ASP A 64 3.36 -16.86 0.67
N LYS A 65 3.48 -18.02 1.34
CA LYS A 65 2.70 -18.36 2.54
C LYS A 65 2.95 -17.46 3.74
N THR A 66 3.98 -16.61 3.70
CA THR A 66 4.29 -15.63 4.75
C THR A 66 3.35 -14.42 4.69
N VAL A 67 2.70 -14.17 3.55
CA VAL A 67 1.67 -13.13 3.43
C VAL A 67 0.46 -13.47 4.29
N SER A 68 0.04 -12.52 5.13
CA SER A 68 -1.08 -12.64 6.05
C SER A 68 -1.87 -11.34 6.01
N LEU A 69 -3.13 -11.42 5.61
CA LEU A 69 -4.03 -10.28 5.40
C LEU A 69 -4.98 -10.06 6.61
N ASP A 70 -4.77 -10.80 7.69
CA ASP A 70 -5.64 -10.89 8.87
C ASP A 70 -5.06 -10.20 10.12
N GLN A 71 -4.08 -9.31 9.93
CA GLN A 71 -3.39 -8.62 11.04
C GLN A 71 -4.10 -7.34 11.53
N CYS A 72 -5.14 -6.88 10.83
CA CYS A 72 -5.91 -5.70 11.17
C CYS A 72 -7.37 -6.06 11.50
N ASP A 73 -7.98 -5.34 12.45
CA ASP A 73 -9.39 -5.50 12.83
C ASP A 73 -10.35 -5.20 11.66
N GLN A 74 -9.91 -4.37 10.71
CA GLN A 74 -10.62 -4.02 9.49
C GLN A 74 -9.66 -4.16 8.30
N PRO A 75 -9.42 -5.39 7.80
CA PRO A 75 -8.42 -5.64 6.78
C PRO A 75 -8.77 -4.95 5.46
N GLU A 76 -7.77 -4.37 4.79
CA GLU A 76 -7.96 -3.78 3.46
C GLU A 76 -8.19 -4.83 2.37
N PHE A 77 -7.61 -6.02 2.53
CA PHE A 77 -7.60 -7.08 1.51
C PHE A 77 -8.21 -8.39 2.01
N ASP A 78 -9.06 -9.02 1.18
CA ASP A 78 -9.60 -10.35 1.45
C ASP A 78 -8.70 -11.48 0.93
N ARG A 79 -8.05 -11.25 -0.23
CA ARG A 79 -7.25 -12.24 -0.97
C ARG A 79 -6.18 -11.55 -1.79
N TRP A 80 -5.14 -12.30 -2.14
CA TRP A 80 -4.09 -11.85 -3.03
C TRP A 80 -3.70 -12.95 -4.02
N CYS A 81 -3.14 -12.55 -5.16
CA CYS A 81 -2.49 -13.44 -6.11
C CYS A 81 -1.44 -12.68 -6.91
N TRP A 82 -0.44 -13.38 -7.42
CA TRP A 82 0.49 -12.82 -8.40
C TRP A 82 -0.20 -12.62 -9.75
N VAL A 83 0.08 -11.50 -10.39
CA VAL A 83 -0.41 -11.17 -11.73
C VAL A 83 0.74 -10.68 -12.62
N ASP A 84 0.56 -10.76 -13.93
CA ASP A 84 1.49 -10.16 -14.88
C ASP A 84 1.59 -8.64 -14.66
N TYR A 85 2.78 -8.08 -14.83
CA TYR A 85 3.05 -6.67 -14.50
C TYR A 85 2.13 -5.66 -15.21
N TRP A 86 1.68 -5.98 -16.42
CA TRP A 86 0.80 -5.11 -17.21
C TRP A 86 -0.68 -5.52 -17.16
N HIS A 87 -1.05 -6.44 -16.26
CA HIS A 87 -2.45 -6.78 -16.05
C HIS A 87 -3.19 -5.57 -15.46
N PRO A 88 -4.35 -5.16 -16.01
CA PRO A 88 -5.11 -4.01 -15.52
C PRO A 88 -5.81 -4.26 -14.18
#